data_AF-A0A8T9Q5K4-F1
#
_entry.id   AF-A0A8T9Q5K4-F1
#
_cell.length_a   1.000
_cell.length_b   1.000
_cell.length_c   1.000
_cell.angle_alpha   90.00
_cell.angle_beta   90.00
_cell.angle_gamma   90.00
#
_symmetry.space_group_name_H-M   'P 1'
#
loop_
_entity.id
_entity.type
_entity.pdbx_description
1 polymer ?
#
loop_
_entity_poly.entity_id
_entity_poly.type
_entity_poly.pdbx_seq_one_letter_code
_entity_poly.pdbx_strand_id
1 'polypeptide(L)'
;MKKTFTTLWRAAAFLALCHVPAKAQTYQQVWADEFNGSISSSWVFETGGGGWGNNEKQYYQRANATVNSTDLMITARRENVGGMAYTSSRMKTQG
;
A
#
# COMPACT_ATOMS: atom_id res chain seq x y z
N MET A 1 4.42 29.08 -71.67
CA MET A 1 3.71 27.76 -71.72
C MET A 1 4.79 26.68 -71.62
N LYS A 2 4.90 25.75 -70.67
CA LYS A 2 4.04 25.16 -69.61
C LYS A 2 5.02 24.66 -68.50
N LYS A 3 4.90 25.14 -67.26
CA LYS A 3 4.42 24.43 -66.03
C LYS A 3 5.29 23.24 -65.52
N THR A 4 6.08 23.55 -64.47
CA THR A 4 6.32 22.81 -63.20
C THR A 4 5.77 21.38 -63.04
N PHE A 5 6.62 20.40 -62.68
CA PHE A 5 6.29 19.20 -61.85
C PHE A 5 7.57 18.67 -61.15
N THR A 6 7.94 19.20 -59.99
CA THR A 6 7.77 18.57 -58.65
C THR A 6 8.39 17.18 -58.45
N THR A 7 9.67 17.18 -58.09
CA THR A 7 10.20 16.78 -56.77
C THR A 7 9.27 15.92 -55.88
N LEU A 8 9.14 14.61 -56.12
CA LEU A 8 8.38 13.72 -55.22
C LEU A 8 8.97 12.30 -55.10
N TRP A 9 10.29 12.15 -54.94
CA TRP A 9 10.88 10.84 -54.58
C TRP A 9 11.94 10.94 -53.46
N ARG A 10 11.91 12.00 -52.64
CA ARG A 10 12.80 12.13 -51.46
C ARG A 10 12.08 12.28 -50.12
N ALA A 11 10.76 12.08 -50.07
CA ALA A 11 9.98 12.27 -48.84
C ALA A 11 9.41 10.98 -48.21
N ALA A 12 9.78 9.78 -48.70
CA ALA A 12 9.27 8.53 -48.16
C ALA A 12 10.28 7.77 -47.26
N ALA A 13 11.56 8.13 -47.26
CA ALA A 13 12.61 7.37 -46.56
C ALA A 13 13.05 7.99 -45.22
N PHE A 14 12.37 9.02 -44.72
CA PHE A 14 12.80 9.77 -43.51
C PHE A 14 11.72 9.85 -42.43
N LEU A 15 10.86 8.84 -42.30
CA LEU A 15 9.93 8.73 -41.18
C LEU A 15 9.83 7.30 -40.60
N ALA A 16 10.93 6.54 -40.64
CA ALA A 16 10.99 5.18 -40.09
C ALA A 16 12.13 4.98 -39.07
N LEU A 17 12.54 6.05 -38.39
CA LEU A 17 13.44 6.06 -37.23
C LEU A 17 12.84 7.16 -36.34
N CYS A 18 12.25 6.95 -35.17
CA CYS A 18 12.71 6.14 -34.04
C CYS A 18 11.48 5.86 -33.17
N HIS A 19 11.01 4.62 -33.05
CA HIS A 19 10.24 4.23 -31.86
C HIS A 19 11.24 3.64 -30.88
N VAL A 20 11.92 4.51 -30.12
CA VAL A 20 12.57 4.07 -28.88
C VAL A 20 11.44 4.04 -27.85
N PRO A 21 10.92 2.87 -27.43
CA PRO A 21 9.92 2.85 -26.39
C PRO A 21 10.55 3.46 -25.15
N ALA A 22 10.00 4.58 -24.68
CA ALA A 22 10.35 5.12 -23.39
C ALA A 22 10.02 4.04 -22.34
N LYS A 23 11.05 3.53 -21.66
CA LYS A 23 10.86 2.64 -20.51
C LYS A 23 10.32 3.49 -19.37
N ALA A 24 8.99 3.57 -19.26
CA ALA A 24 8.36 4.04 -18.04
C ALA A 24 8.68 3.03 -16.92
N GLN A 25 9.03 3.53 -15.75
CA GLN A 25 9.15 2.68 -14.57
C GLN A 25 7.78 2.06 -14.29
N THR A 26 7.70 0.72 -14.36
CA THR A 26 6.49 -0.01 -13.97
C THR A 26 6.70 -0.55 -12.56
N TYR A 27 5.67 -0.45 -11.73
CA TYR A 27 5.67 -1.05 -10.40
C TYR A 27 5.12 -2.47 -10.51
N GLN A 28 5.82 -3.42 -9.90
CA GLN A 28 5.32 -4.77 -9.67
C GLN A 28 4.91 -4.86 -8.20
N GLN A 29 3.69 -5.32 -7.92
CA GLN A 29 3.27 -5.63 -6.56
C GLN A 29 4.11 -6.81 -6.04
N VAL A 30 4.90 -6.57 -5.00
CA VAL A 30 5.77 -7.58 -4.36
C VAL A 30 5.21 -8.12 -3.05
N TRP A 31 4.29 -7.37 -2.42
CA TRP A 31 3.60 -7.77 -1.20
C TRP A 31 2.34 -6.94 -1.00
N ALA A 32 1.30 -7.56 -0.45
CA ALA A 32 0.08 -6.91 0.02
C ALA A 32 -0.62 -7.82 1.05
N ASP A 33 -1.46 -7.23 1.90
CA ASP A 33 -2.43 -7.96 2.71
C ASP A 33 -3.79 -7.31 2.51
N GLU A 34 -4.68 -8.03 1.82
CA GLU A 34 -6.04 -7.58 1.50
C GLU A 34 -7.04 -7.88 2.62
N PHE A 35 -6.57 -8.50 3.72
CA PHE A 35 -7.40 -8.87 4.87
C PHE A 35 -8.66 -9.66 4.48
N ASN A 36 -8.53 -10.60 3.53
CA ASN A 36 -9.64 -11.45 3.09
C ASN A 36 -9.91 -12.56 4.12
N GLY A 37 -10.84 -12.29 5.04
CA GLY A 37 -11.32 -13.24 6.05
C GLY A 37 -10.37 -13.50 7.24
N SER A 38 -9.11 -13.08 7.18
CA SER A 38 -8.18 -13.24 8.30
C SER A 38 -7.02 -12.25 8.26
N ILE A 39 -6.33 -12.10 9.40
CA ILE A 39 -5.07 -11.36 9.50
C ILE A 39 -3.95 -12.35 9.22
N SER A 40 -3.11 -12.07 8.22
CA SER A 40 -2.01 -12.96 7.85
C SER A 40 -0.94 -13.08 8.94
N SER A 41 -0.13 -14.13 8.88
CA SER A 41 1.01 -14.34 9.77
C SER A 41 2.17 -13.34 9.56
N SER A 42 2.07 -12.46 8.57
CA SER A 42 3.04 -11.39 8.35
C SER A 42 2.98 -10.31 9.43
N TRP A 43 1.91 -10.30 10.23
CA TRP A 43 1.69 -9.33 11.29
C TRP A 43 2.01 -9.90 12.68
N VAL A 44 2.83 -9.16 13.42
CA VAL A 44 3.15 -9.39 14.82
C VAL A 44 2.40 -8.37 15.68
N PHE A 45 1.72 -8.85 16.72
CA PHE A 45 0.96 -8.02 17.64
C PHE A 45 1.81 -7.58 18.82
N GLU A 46 1.74 -6.30 19.17
CA GLU A 46 2.32 -5.78 20.39
C GLU A 46 1.28 -5.81 21.52
N THR A 47 1.72 -6.13 22.74
CA THR A 47 0.86 -6.21 23.92
C THR A 47 1.42 -5.31 25.02
N GLY A 48 0.58 -4.51 25.66
CA GLY A 48 0.98 -3.68 26.79
C GLY A 48 0.41 -2.27 26.78
N GLY A 49 0.38 -1.68 27.97
CA GLY A 49 0.12 -0.25 28.20
C GLY A 49 1.42 0.51 28.51
N GLY A 50 1.34 1.53 29.36
CA GLY A 50 2.54 2.26 29.81
C GLY A 50 2.93 3.45 28.94
N GLY A 51 2.04 3.90 28.07
CA GLY A 51 2.16 5.18 27.38
C GLY A 51 3.00 5.18 26.10
N TRP A 52 3.76 4.12 25.81
CA TRP A 52 4.49 3.92 24.54
C TRP A 52 5.33 5.12 24.07
N GLY A 53 5.88 5.88 25.03
CA GLY A 53 6.67 7.09 24.76
C GLY A 53 5.86 8.38 24.58
N ASN A 54 4.53 8.29 24.48
CA ASN A 54 3.64 9.41 24.15
C ASN A 54 2.49 9.61 25.15
N ASN A 55 2.60 9.09 26.38
CA ASN A 55 1.55 9.16 27.40
C ASN A 55 0.19 8.55 26.97
N GLU A 56 0.23 7.60 26.05
CA GLU A 56 -0.93 6.88 25.51
C GLU A 56 -1.77 6.20 26.61
N LYS A 57 -3.09 6.10 26.39
CA LYS A 57 -4.06 5.72 27.43
C LYS A 57 -4.62 4.31 27.29
N GLN A 58 -4.23 3.60 26.25
CA GLN A 58 -4.71 2.26 25.95
C GLN A 58 -3.68 1.19 26.32
N TYR A 59 -4.20 0.00 26.62
CA TYR A 59 -3.45 -1.25 26.65
C TYR A 59 -3.62 -1.94 25.30
N TYR A 60 -2.53 -2.16 24.56
CA TYR A 60 -2.58 -2.89 23.30
C TYR A 60 -2.74 -4.39 23.55
N GLN A 61 -3.62 -5.06 22.79
CA GLN A 61 -3.83 -6.50 22.83
C GLN A 61 -4.42 -7.03 21.51
N ARG A 62 -4.17 -8.31 21.20
CA ARG A 62 -4.63 -8.99 19.97
C ARG A 62 -6.14 -8.94 19.76
N ALA A 63 -6.92 -9.02 20.84
CA ALA A 63 -8.38 -9.14 20.81
C ALA A 63 -9.10 -7.90 20.23
N ASN A 64 -8.38 -6.78 20.08
CA ASN A 64 -8.91 -5.54 19.53
C ASN A 64 -8.70 -5.40 18.02
N ALA A 65 -8.08 -6.37 17.36
CA ALA A 65 -7.98 -6.44 15.90
C ALA A 65 -8.80 -7.63 15.38
N THR A 66 -9.68 -7.38 14.44
CA THR A 66 -10.48 -8.41 13.76
C THR A 66 -10.52 -8.10 12.28
N VAL A 67 -10.90 -9.07 11.46
CA VAL A 67 -11.21 -8.84 10.06
C VAL A 67 -12.70 -9.02 9.86
N ASN A 68 -13.34 -8.04 9.21
CA ASN A 68 -14.72 -8.14 8.78
C ASN A 68 -14.75 -8.12 7.25
N SER A 69 -14.99 -9.30 6.65
CA SER A 69 -14.91 -9.51 5.21
C SER A 69 -13.54 -9.15 4.63
N THR A 70 -13.36 -7.91 4.19
CA THR A 70 -12.15 -7.37 3.53
C THR A 70 -11.40 -6.36 4.38
N ASP A 71 -11.95 -5.98 5.53
CA ASP A 71 -11.45 -4.84 6.28
C ASP A 71 -10.80 -5.27 7.59
N LEU A 72 -9.55 -4.86 7.81
CA LEU A 72 -8.94 -4.87 9.14
C LEU A 72 -9.65 -3.84 10.03
N MET A 73 -10.30 -4.33 11.07
CA MET A 73 -10.93 -3.51 12.10
C MET A 73 -10.06 -3.47 13.36
N ILE A 74 -9.42 -2.34 13.63
CA ILE A 74 -8.80 -2.05 14.93
C ILE A 74 -9.80 -1.26 15.76
N THR A 75 -10.30 -1.86 16.82
CA THR A 75 -11.34 -1.28 17.67
C THR A 75 -10.76 -0.88 19.02
N ALA A 76 -10.71 0.42 19.29
CA ALA A 76 -10.47 0.91 20.64
C ALA A 76 -11.73 0.69 21.49
N ARG A 77 -11.58 0.19 22.71
CA ARG A 77 -12.70 -0.07 23.64
C ARG A 77 -12.44 0.63 24.97
N ARG A 78 -13.50 1.08 25.65
CA ARG A 78 -13.44 1.47 27.07
C ARG A 78 -13.50 0.18 27.89
N GLU A 79 -12.35 -0.24 28.38
CA GLU A 79 -12.17 -1.54 29.03
C GLU A 79 -10.93 -1.44 29.93
N ASN A 80 -11.07 -1.87 31.18
CA ASN A 80 -9.96 -1.78 32.14
C ASN A 80 -9.05 -3.01 32.02
N VAL A 81 -7.87 -2.84 31.42
CA VAL A 81 -6.87 -3.90 31.28
C VAL A 81 -5.47 -3.36 31.59
N GLY A 82 -4.71 -4.11 32.39
CA GLY A 82 -3.32 -3.77 32.72
C GLY A 82 -3.13 -2.36 33.29
N GLY A 83 -4.09 -1.87 34.07
CA GLY A 83 -4.07 -0.52 34.67
C GLY A 83 -4.46 0.63 33.73
N MET A 84 -4.85 0.33 32.48
CA MET A 84 -5.30 1.32 31.50
C MET A 84 -6.82 1.26 31.35
N ALA A 85 -7.46 2.42 31.10
CA ALA A 85 -8.92 2.53 30.96
C ALA A 85 -9.46 2.21 29.55
N TYR A 86 -8.56 2.00 28.61
CA TYR A 86 -8.88 1.69 27.21
C TYR A 86 -8.06 0.50 26.74
N THR A 87 -8.60 -0.26 25.79
CA THR A 87 -7.86 -1.28 25.03
C THR A 87 -7.84 -0.93 23.56
N SER A 88 -6.80 -1.35 22.83
CA SER A 88 -6.69 -1.21 21.37
C SER A 88 -5.77 -2.30 20.80
N SER A 89 -5.42 -2.23 19.52
CA SER A 89 -4.45 -3.14 18.89
C SER A 89 -3.33 -2.37 18.20
N ARG A 90 -2.13 -2.96 18.19
CA ARG A 90 -0.94 -2.46 17.51
C ARG A 90 -0.24 -3.62 16.83
N MET A 91 0.07 -3.46 15.55
CA MET A 91 0.58 -4.52 14.67
C MET A 91 1.80 -4.00 13.90
N LYS A 92 2.78 -4.86 13.67
CA LYS A 92 3.97 -4.58 12.87
C LYS A 92 4.37 -5.78 12.01
N THR A 93 5.14 -5.55 10.96
CA THR A 93 5.68 -6.61 10.09
C THR A 93 7.12 -7.00 10.42
N GLN A 94 7.73 -6.37 11.43
CA GLN A 94 9.04 -6.76 11.95
C GLN A 94 8.92 -8.09 12.69
N GLY A 95 9.59 -9.13 12.16
CA GLY A 95 9.81 -10.43 12.79
C GLY A 95 11.21 -10.54 13.38
#